data_AF-A0A8H3B3L1-F1
#
_entry.id   AF-A0A8H3B3L1-F1
#
_cell.length_a   1.000
_cell.length_b   1.000
_cell.length_c   1.000
_cell.angle_alpha   90.00
_cell.angle_beta   90.00
_cell.angle_gamma   90.00
#
_symmetry.space_group_name_H-M   'P 1'
#
loop_
_entity.id
_entity.type
_entity.pdbx_description
1 polymer ?
#
loop_
_entity_poly.entity_id
_entity_poly.type
_entity_poly.pdbx_seq_one_letter_code
_entity_poly.pdbx_strand_id
1 'polypeptide(L)'
;MKISVLTAGLWAASTLAAPASFNSASLVRRSEDELGSLVLAVKAQDDINDPDDLTVASTVINTGNTTLKLLNDPNGPLSTWKTHTFEFYEVPAGGSRKRATGSTAGVHAVRVKYNPDVAASLSNPNAYTVLKPGENKTVVHDLSEMYNFQTTGAYEVRTTTNAEWFRVVKDDGSVGYVKAKIYDGAEAANWTATHISESGTFASMRGLISAGVPSHLLARRWEEGSGLAKRVLYNNCSAIQEKDILHGVAGANSYITQSIQFLANSYYLGNSRYRTWFGPYEKKRWDTVARHFAMLHGQPPRFRYDCSCIEEDTFAYVYPNQFGTVYLCGAFWRAPVMGKDSRAGTIIHEATHFTSIAGTDDYAYGHEEAQKLAINFPDQAIMNADSHEYFAENDPQLV
;
A
#
# COMPACT_ATOMS: atom_id res chain seq x y z
N MET A 1 2.91 -11.55 -63.84
CA MET A 1 3.61 -11.07 -62.63
C MET A 1 2.59 -10.30 -61.80
N LYS A 2 2.10 -10.87 -60.69
CA LYS A 2 1.15 -10.21 -59.79
C LYS A 2 1.95 -9.28 -58.87
N ILE A 3 1.68 -7.98 -58.93
CA ILE A 3 2.26 -6.99 -58.03
C ILE A 3 1.34 -6.92 -56.81
N SER A 4 1.80 -7.47 -55.68
CA SER A 4 1.15 -7.29 -54.39
C SER A 4 1.38 -5.86 -53.91
N VAL A 5 0.30 -5.12 -53.74
CA VAL A 5 0.30 -3.85 -53.00
C VAL A 5 0.31 -4.20 -51.52
N LEU A 6 1.46 -4.02 -50.86
CA LEU A 6 1.51 -3.98 -49.40
C LEU A 6 0.94 -2.64 -48.95
N THR A 7 -0.28 -2.67 -48.42
CA THR A 7 -0.83 -1.59 -47.61
C THR A 7 -0.10 -1.58 -46.27
N ALA A 8 0.80 -0.62 -46.07
CA ALA A 8 1.34 -0.29 -44.77
C ALA A 8 0.24 0.36 -43.93
N GLY A 9 -0.35 -0.41 -43.00
CA GLY A 9 -1.19 0.15 -41.95
C GLY A 9 -0.31 0.91 -40.98
N LEU A 10 -0.38 2.24 -40.99
CA LEU A 10 0.09 3.06 -39.89
C LEU A 10 -0.84 2.83 -38.69
N TRP A 11 -0.43 1.95 -37.78
CA TRP A 11 -0.93 1.99 -36.41
C TRP A 11 -0.14 3.08 -35.68
N ALA A 12 -0.77 4.23 -35.47
CA ALA A 12 -0.28 5.20 -34.51
C ALA A 12 -0.53 4.59 -33.12
N ALA A 13 0.50 3.96 -32.55
CA ALA A 13 0.50 3.60 -31.15
C ALA A 13 0.47 4.89 -30.33
N SER A 14 -0.69 5.26 -29.80
CA SER A 14 -0.80 6.31 -28.80
C SER A 14 -0.27 5.76 -27.48
N THR A 15 1.02 5.92 -27.21
CA THR A 15 1.66 5.73 -25.89
C THR A 15 1.30 6.89 -24.95
N LEU A 16 0.02 7.27 -24.90
CA LEU A 16 -0.41 8.41 -24.11
C LEU A 16 -0.73 7.92 -22.71
N ALA A 17 0.12 8.31 -21.76
CA ALA A 17 -0.15 8.21 -20.33
C ALA A 17 -1.60 8.64 -20.01
N ALA A 18 -2.18 8.04 -18.97
CA ALA A 18 -3.52 8.36 -18.52
C ALA A 18 -3.70 9.89 -18.43
N PRO A 19 -4.72 10.47 -19.09
CA PRO A 19 -4.84 11.92 -19.20
C PRO A 19 -4.93 12.57 -17.82
N ALA A 20 -4.06 13.55 -17.58
CA ALA A 20 -4.02 14.30 -16.32
C ALA A 20 -5.25 15.21 -16.08
N SER A 21 -6.20 15.26 -17.04
CA SER A 21 -7.40 16.08 -16.95
C SER A 21 -8.66 15.27 -17.24
N PHE A 22 -9.65 15.40 -16.36
CA PHE A 22 -10.99 14.86 -16.55
C PHE A 22 -11.89 15.97 -17.08
N ASN A 23 -12.32 15.86 -18.33
CA ASN A 23 -13.21 16.85 -18.95
C ASN A 23 -14.63 16.29 -18.97
N SER A 24 -15.41 16.52 -17.90
CA SER A 24 -16.83 16.20 -17.89
C SER A 24 -17.65 17.23 -17.10
N ALA A 25 -18.72 17.71 -17.73
CA ALA A 25 -19.67 18.64 -17.11
C ALA A 25 -20.46 18.00 -15.95
N SER A 26 -20.48 16.67 -15.83
CA SER A 26 -21.18 15.94 -14.76
C SER A 26 -20.38 15.84 -13.45
N LEU A 27 -19.05 15.94 -13.51
CA LEU A 27 -18.16 15.97 -12.34
C LEU A 27 -18.34 17.25 -11.49
N VAL A 28 -19.07 18.23 -12.03
CA VAL A 28 -19.38 19.53 -11.41
C VAL A 28 -20.73 19.50 -10.66
N ARG A 29 -21.52 18.41 -10.74
CA ARG A 29 -22.81 18.34 -10.05
C ARG A 29 -22.62 18.19 -8.54
N ARG A 30 -23.05 19.21 -7.80
CA ARG A 30 -23.08 19.22 -6.32
C ARG A 30 -24.10 18.22 -5.81
N SER A 31 -23.75 17.50 -4.75
CA SER A 31 -24.71 16.71 -3.97
C SER A 31 -25.35 17.60 -2.90
N GLU A 32 -26.65 17.42 -2.64
CA GLU A 32 -27.38 18.11 -1.56
C GLU A 32 -27.27 17.37 -0.20
N ASP A 33 -26.58 16.22 -0.12
CA ASP A 33 -26.40 15.47 1.12
C ASP A 33 -25.40 16.14 2.08
N GLU A 34 -25.84 16.38 3.33
CA GLU A 34 -25.07 17.03 4.42
C GLU A 34 -23.93 16.17 5.01
N LEU A 35 -23.59 15.02 4.42
CA LEU A 35 -22.43 14.22 4.82
C LEU A 35 -21.46 14.06 3.66
N GLY A 36 -20.51 15.00 3.57
CA GLY A 36 -19.17 14.79 3.01
C GLY A 36 -19.12 14.06 1.67
N SER A 37 -19.60 14.67 0.61
CA SER A 37 -19.58 14.03 -0.70
C SER A 37 -18.22 14.21 -1.36
N LEU A 38 -17.37 13.18 -1.25
CA LEU A 38 -16.26 12.99 -2.17
C LEU A 38 -16.74 12.19 -3.37
N VAL A 39 -16.33 12.60 -4.57
CA VAL A 39 -16.44 11.77 -5.76
C VAL A 39 -15.05 11.35 -6.18
N LEU A 40 -14.87 10.06 -6.46
CA LEU A 40 -13.64 9.48 -7.00
C LEU A 40 -13.89 9.01 -8.43
N ALA A 41 -13.24 9.66 -9.38
CA ALA A 41 -13.22 9.24 -10.78
C ALA A 41 -11.88 8.56 -11.12
N VAL A 42 -11.93 7.50 -11.89
CA VAL A 42 -10.76 6.75 -12.35
C VAL A 42 -10.72 6.79 -13.87
N LYS A 43 -9.53 7.00 -14.43
CA LYS A 43 -9.27 6.92 -15.85
C LYS A 43 -8.02 6.10 -16.11
N ALA A 44 -8.19 4.97 -16.79
CA ALA A 44 -7.11 4.12 -17.22
C ALA A 44 -6.45 4.68 -18.48
N GLN A 45 -5.20 4.27 -18.71
CA GLN A 45 -4.58 4.33 -20.03
C GLN A 45 -5.33 3.43 -21.02
N ASP A 46 -5.59 3.91 -22.23
CA ASP A 46 -6.45 3.21 -23.18
C ASP A 46 -5.85 1.88 -23.66
N ASP A 47 -4.55 1.87 -23.99
CA ASP A 47 -3.81 0.70 -24.48
C ASP A 47 -2.50 0.51 -23.70
N ILE A 48 -2.28 -0.72 -23.23
CA ILE A 48 -1.06 -1.13 -22.53
C ILE A 48 -0.27 -2.06 -23.44
N ASN A 49 0.83 -1.52 -23.96
CA ASN A 49 1.73 -2.20 -24.88
C ASN A 49 3.09 -2.53 -24.27
N ASP A 50 3.37 -1.99 -23.09
CA ASP A 50 4.60 -2.20 -22.34
C ASP A 50 4.25 -2.27 -20.84
N PRO A 51 4.61 -3.35 -20.12
CA PRO A 51 4.41 -3.44 -18.66
C PRO A 51 5.19 -2.36 -17.87
N ASP A 52 6.20 -1.73 -18.49
CA ASP A 52 6.98 -0.64 -17.90
C ASP A 52 6.36 0.75 -18.16
N ASP A 53 5.21 0.84 -18.83
CA ASP A 53 4.51 2.09 -19.18
C ASP A 53 3.00 1.96 -18.90
N LEU A 54 2.68 1.59 -17.66
CA LEU A 54 1.31 1.49 -17.17
C LEU A 54 0.97 2.68 -16.30
N THR A 55 -0.07 3.43 -16.69
CA THR A 55 -0.56 4.56 -15.90
C THR A 55 -2.07 4.53 -15.67
N VAL A 56 -2.50 5.04 -14.52
CA VAL A 56 -3.91 5.27 -14.17
C VAL A 56 -4.03 6.64 -13.54
N ALA A 57 -5.04 7.43 -13.90
CA ALA A 57 -5.34 8.69 -13.25
C ALA A 57 -6.52 8.53 -12.29
N SER A 58 -6.39 9.04 -11.07
CA SER A 58 -7.50 9.23 -10.14
C SER A 58 -7.81 10.72 -10.00
N THR A 59 -9.08 11.07 -9.89
CA THR A 59 -9.51 12.43 -9.52
C THR A 59 -10.46 12.38 -8.35
N VAL A 60 -10.07 13.07 -7.29
CA VAL A 60 -10.88 13.24 -6.08
C VAL A 60 -11.50 14.63 -6.13
N ILE A 61 -12.82 14.71 -5.97
CA ILE A 61 -13.59 15.94 -6.06
C ILE A 61 -14.33 16.13 -4.75
N ASN A 62 -14.20 17.31 -4.16
CA ASN A 62 -15.06 17.71 -3.05
C ASN A 62 -16.37 18.28 -3.60
N THR A 63 -17.43 17.49 -3.60
CA THR A 63 -18.77 17.91 -4.03
C THR A 63 -19.62 18.45 -2.89
N GLY A 64 -19.08 18.50 -1.67
CA GLY A 64 -19.71 19.05 -0.48
C GLY A 64 -19.61 20.57 -0.37
N ASN A 65 -20.00 21.10 0.78
CA ASN A 65 -20.04 22.53 1.09
C ASN A 65 -18.97 23.00 2.09
N THR A 66 -18.18 22.09 2.67
CA THR A 66 -17.07 22.38 3.57
C THR A 66 -15.72 22.12 2.90
N THR A 67 -14.66 22.77 3.38
CA THR A 67 -13.30 22.44 2.96
C THR A 67 -12.86 21.15 3.65
N LEU A 68 -12.25 20.23 2.91
CA LEU A 68 -11.74 18.96 3.44
C LEU A 68 -10.21 18.97 3.43
N LYS A 69 -9.60 18.54 4.53
CA LYS A 69 -8.16 18.25 4.64
C LYS A 69 -7.98 16.74 4.66
N LEU A 70 -7.60 16.15 3.53
CA LEU A 70 -7.50 14.71 3.32
C LEU A 70 -6.05 14.26 3.53
N LEU A 71 -5.80 13.20 4.30
CA LEU A 71 -4.46 12.61 4.38
C LEU A 71 -4.10 11.92 3.05
N ASN A 72 -2.85 12.07 2.63
CA ASN A 72 -2.31 11.38 1.46
C ASN A 72 -1.87 9.95 1.85
N ASP A 73 -2.84 9.13 2.27
CA ASP A 73 -2.62 7.72 2.62
C ASP A 73 -1.86 6.99 1.50
N PRO A 74 -0.74 6.30 1.79
CA PRO A 74 -0.01 5.52 0.81
C PRO A 74 -0.91 4.63 -0.05
N ASN A 75 -1.86 3.90 0.56
CA ASN A 75 -2.80 2.98 -0.11
C ASN A 75 -3.94 3.70 -0.86
N GLY A 76 -4.05 5.02 -0.72
CA GLY A 76 -5.13 5.84 -1.24
C GLY A 76 -4.84 6.47 -2.61
N PRO A 77 -5.88 7.00 -3.29
CA PRO A 77 -5.77 7.54 -4.64
C PRO A 77 -5.16 8.96 -4.70
N LEU A 78 -4.79 9.57 -3.57
CA LEU A 78 -4.11 10.87 -3.51
C LEU A 78 -2.59 10.75 -3.33
N SER A 79 -2.10 9.52 -3.19
CA SER A 79 -0.70 9.16 -3.02
C SER A 79 -0.08 8.77 -4.37
N THR A 80 1.24 8.90 -4.51
CA THR A 80 2.00 8.37 -5.66
C THR A 80 2.73 7.07 -5.33
N TRP A 81 2.56 6.53 -4.12
CA TRP A 81 3.13 5.25 -3.74
C TRP A 81 2.64 4.13 -4.65
N LYS A 82 3.53 3.22 -5.03
CA LYS A 82 3.23 2.01 -5.81
C LYS A 82 2.61 0.90 -4.93
N THR A 83 1.60 1.27 -4.13
CA THR A 83 0.79 0.37 -3.29
C THR A 83 -0.41 -0.19 -4.05
N HIS A 84 -1.09 -1.18 -3.49
CA HIS A 84 -2.24 -1.83 -4.16
C HIS A 84 -3.52 -0.98 -4.08
N THR A 85 -3.57 0.08 -4.89
CA THR A 85 -4.70 1.03 -4.94
C THR A 85 -5.73 0.66 -6.02
N PHE A 86 -5.31 -0.01 -7.10
CA PHE A 86 -6.16 -0.36 -8.23
C PHE A 86 -6.21 -1.87 -8.51
N GLU A 87 -7.34 -2.34 -9.04
CA GLU A 87 -7.57 -3.72 -9.48
C GLU A 87 -7.96 -3.73 -10.96
N PHE A 88 -7.45 -4.71 -11.70
CA PHE A 88 -7.74 -4.91 -13.12
C PHE A 88 -8.58 -6.17 -13.28
N TYR A 89 -9.81 -6.01 -13.76
CA TYR A 89 -10.77 -7.09 -13.98
C TYR A 89 -10.93 -7.38 -15.46
N GLU A 90 -10.69 -8.63 -15.88
CA GLU A 90 -10.90 -9.05 -17.25
C GLU A 90 -12.38 -8.90 -17.67
N VAL A 91 -12.61 -8.33 -18.86
CA VAL A 91 -13.95 -8.19 -19.46
C VAL A 91 -14.13 -9.28 -20.51
N PRO A 92 -15.04 -10.25 -20.30
CA PRO A 92 -15.25 -11.35 -21.25
C PRO A 92 -15.67 -10.87 -22.63
N ALA A 93 -15.20 -11.55 -23.69
CA ALA A 93 -15.43 -11.23 -25.10
C ALA A 93 -16.91 -11.16 -25.55
N GLY A 94 -17.87 -11.54 -24.69
CA GLY A 94 -19.31 -11.39 -24.92
C GLY A 94 -19.92 -10.07 -24.40
N GLY A 95 -19.12 -9.10 -23.95
CA GLY A 95 -19.57 -7.76 -23.56
C GLY A 95 -20.45 -7.70 -22.30
N SER A 96 -20.63 -8.84 -21.61
CA SER A 96 -21.43 -8.90 -20.38
C SER A 96 -20.63 -8.31 -19.22
N ARG A 97 -20.78 -7.00 -18.99
CA ARG A 97 -20.27 -6.26 -17.81
C ARG A 97 -21.00 -6.60 -16.50
N LYS A 98 -21.46 -7.84 -16.31
CA LYS A 98 -21.75 -8.30 -14.94
C LYS A 98 -20.42 -8.23 -14.20
N ARG A 99 -20.39 -7.71 -12.96
CA ARG A 99 -19.18 -7.64 -12.11
C ARG A 99 -18.36 -8.91 -12.34
N ALA A 100 -17.31 -8.80 -13.16
CA ALA A 100 -16.55 -9.96 -13.54
C ALA A 100 -15.90 -10.44 -12.26
N THR A 101 -16.28 -11.63 -11.80
CA THR A 101 -15.49 -12.43 -10.85
C THR A 101 -14.30 -13.05 -11.59
N GLY A 102 -13.73 -12.30 -12.54
CA GLY A 102 -12.66 -12.73 -13.43
C GLY A 102 -11.34 -12.75 -12.69
N SER A 103 -10.35 -13.43 -13.27
CA SER A 103 -8.99 -13.42 -12.73
C SER A 103 -8.50 -11.99 -12.64
N THR A 104 -8.05 -11.57 -11.47
CA THR A 104 -7.32 -10.30 -11.31
C THR A 104 -5.91 -10.48 -11.85
N ALA A 105 -5.32 -9.39 -12.36
CA ALA A 105 -3.89 -9.38 -12.65
C ALA A 105 -3.09 -9.68 -11.37
N GLY A 106 -1.97 -10.38 -11.50
CA GLY A 106 -1.04 -10.53 -10.38
C GLY A 106 -0.50 -9.15 -10.00
N VAL A 107 -0.46 -8.82 -8.71
CA VAL A 107 0.01 -7.52 -8.24
C VAL A 107 1.27 -7.66 -7.38
N HIS A 108 2.29 -6.90 -7.75
CA HIS A 108 3.51 -6.65 -7.00
C HIS A 108 3.44 -5.18 -6.58
N ALA A 109 3.22 -4.94 -5.30
CA ALA A 109 3.08 -3.60 -4.76
C ALA A 109 3.95 -3.46 -3.52
N VAL A 110 4.40 -2.24 -3.24
CA VAL A 110 5.08 -1.93 -1.98
C VAL A 110 4.12 -2.11 -0.80
N ARG A 111 4.68 -2.36 0.38
CA ARG A 111 3.98 -2.32 1.66
C ARG A 111 4.65 -1.30 2.55
N VAL A 112 3.86 -0.56 3.32
CA VAL A 112 4.31 0.72 3.90
C VAL A 112 3.82 0.80 5.34
N LYS A 113 4.70 0.84 6.34
CA LYS A 113 4.31 1.28 7.68
C LYS A 113 3.99 2.77 7.66
N TYR A 114 2.70 3.05 7.80
CA TYR A 114 2.16 4.39 7.95
C TYR A 114 1.37 4.49 9.26
N ASN A 115 1.28 5.69 9.83
CA ASN A 115 0.39 5.95 10.97
C ASN A 115 -0.39 7.26 10.70
N PRO A 116 -1.72 7.18 10.52
CA PRO A 116 -2.55 8.35 10.24
C PRO A 116 -2.51 9.43 11.32
N ASP A 117 -2.40 9.06 12.59
CA ASP A 117 -2.37 10.03 13.70
C ASP A 117 -1.04 10.80 13.69
N VAL A 118 0.06 10.09 13.42
CA VAL A 118 1.38 10.72 13.24
C VAL A 118 1.33 11.68 12.06
N ALA A 119 0.84 11.24 10.90
CA ALA A 119 0.73 12.07 9.71
C ALA A 119 -0.17 13.31 9.93
N ALA A 120 -1.29 13.15 10.62
CA ALA A 120 -2.20 14.25 10.96
C ALA A 120 -1.56 15.28 11.91
N SER A 121 -0.66 14.84 12.78
CA SER A 121 0.06 15.71 13.73
C SER A 121 1.21 16.50 13.10
N LEU A 122 1.67 16.12 11.91
CA LEU A 122 2.79 16.78 11.25
C LEU A 122 2.38 18.12 10.62
N SER A 123 3.30 19.08 10.67
CA SER A 123 3.17 20.36 9.96
C SER A 123 3.64 20.28 8.49
N ASN A 124 3.75 19.06 7.94
CA ASN A 124 4.21 18.83 6.57
C ASN A 124 3.04 19.00 5.58
N PRO A 125 3.07 19.99 4.68
CA PRO A 125 2.00 20.20 3.71
C PRO A 125 1.86 19.05 2.68
N ASN A 126 2.88 18.21 2.52
CA ASN A 126 2.83 17.06 1.60
C ASN A 126 2.09 15.86 2.20
N ALA A 127 1.85 15.82 3.50
CA ALA A 127 1.10 14.75 4.17
C ALA A 127 -0.42 14.83 3.90
N TYR A 128 -0.90 15.95 3.33
CA TYR A 128 -2.32 16.17 3.09
C TYR A 128 -2.63 16.90 1.78
N THR A 129 -3.83 16.65 1.26
CA THR A 129 -4.47 17.39 0.18
C THR A 129 -5.64 18.18 0.75
N VAL A 130 -5.66 19.50 0.53
CA VAL A 130 -6.80 20.35 0.91
C VAL A 130 -7.68 20.59 -0.31
N LEU A 131 -8.98 20.29 -0.21
CA LEU A 131 -9.97 20.53 -1.26
C LEU A 131 -11.09 21.44 -0.75
N LYS A 132 -11.22 22.63 -1.32
CA LYS A 132 -12.39 23.50 -1.10
C LYS A 132 -13.65 22.93 -1.78
N PRO A 133 -14.85 23.42 -1.41
CA PRO A 133 -16.07 23.06 -2.13
C PRO A 133 -15.97 23.26 -3.65
N GLY A 134 -16.18 22.19 -4.40
CA GLY A 134 -16.07 22.14 -5.86
C GLY A 134 -14.64 21.99 -6.41
N GLU A 135 -13.62 21.98 -5.55
CA GLU A 135 -12.24 21.73 -5.95
C GLU A 135 -11.98 20.25 -6.19
N ASN A 136 -11.02 19.96 -7.05
CA ASN A 136 -10.59 18.60 -7.33
C ASN A 136 -9.07 18.49 -7.34
N LYS A 137 -8.58 17.27 -7.16
CA LYS A 137 -7.18 16.91 -7.33
C LYS A 137 -7.09 15.66 -8.19
N THR A 138 -6.34 15.77 -9.27
CA THR A 138 -5.94 14.63 -10.10
C THR A 138 -4.54 14.17 -9.70
N VAL A 139 -4.36 12.86 -9.59
CA VAL A 139 -3.06 12.20 -9.45
C VAL A 139 -2.94 11.19 -10.58
N VAL A 140 -1.84 11.26 -11.33
CA VAL A 140 -1.47 10.24 -12.32
C VAL A 140 -0.52 9.28 -11.63
N HIS A 141 -0.95 8.03 -11.54
CA HIS A 141 -0.23 6.93 -10.92
C HIS A 141 0.59 6.24 -11.98
N ASP A 142 1.91 6.20 -11.77
CA ASP A 142 2.78 5.26 -12.46
C ASP A 142 2.63 3.90 -11.77
N LEU A 143 2.09 2.92 -12.49
CA LEU A 143 1.91 1.55 -12.03
C LEU A 143 2.81 0.56 -12.80
N SER A 144 3.80 1.09 -13.54
CA SER A 144 4.80 0.27 -14.21
C SER A 144 5.43 -0.72 -13.23
N GLU A 145 5.75 -1.91 -13.74
CA GLU A 145 6.41 -2.99 -12.98
C GLU A 145 5.53 -3.64 -11.89
N MET A 146 4.33 -3.12 -11.61
CA MET A 146 3.47 -3.62 -10.53
C MET A 146 2.58 -4.77 -10.97
N TYR A 147 2.01 -4.72 -12.17
CA TYR A 147 0.97 -5.67 -12.59
C TYR A 147 1.51 -6.70 -13.59
N ASN A 148 1.08 -7.94 -13.41
CA ASN A 148 1.38 -9.06 -14.29
C ASN A 148 0.08 -9.62 -14.88
N PHE A 149 -0.19 -9.26 -16.13
CA PHE A 149 -1.39 -9.67 -16.86
C PHE A 149 -1.19 -11.06 -17.49
N GLN A 150 -2.11 -11.98 -17.23
CA GLN A 150 -2.03 -13.36 -17.75
C GLN A 150 -2.71 -13.53 -19.11
N THR A 151 -3.61 -12.61 -19.48
CA THR A 151 -4.36 -12.67 -20.75
C THR A 151 -4.35 -11.31 -21.44
N THR A 152 -4.45 -11.34 -22.77
CA THR A 152 -4.66 -10.15 -23.60
C THR A 152 -6.15 -9.81 -23.65
N GLY A 153 -6.48 -8.55 -23.92
CA GLY A 153 -7.85 -8.12 -24.20
C GLY A 153 -8.31 -6.99 -23.29
N ALA A 154 -9.63 -6.83 -23.18
CA ALA A 154 -10.23 -5.73 -22.44
C ALA A 154 -10.24 -5.98 -20.93
N TYR A 155 -9.86 -4.97 -20.17
CA TYR A 155 -9.94 -4.93 -18.72
C TYR A 155 -10.70 -3.69 -18.24
N GLU A 156 -11.29 -3.81 -17.06
CA GLU A 156 -11.86 -2.70 -16.30
C GLU A 156 -11.00 -2.42 -15.08
N VAL A 157 -10.53 -1.18 -14.96
CA VAL A 157 -9.77 -0.69 -13.80
C VAL A 157 -10.73 -0.20 -12.73
N ARG A 158 -10.56 -0.71 -11.50
CA ARG A 158 -11.32 -0.30 -10.32
C ARG A 158 -10.37 0.06 -9.19
N THR A 159 -10.87 0.76 -8.19
CA THR A 159 -10.16 1.00 -6.92
C THR A 159 -10.38 -0.16 -5.96
N THR A 160 -9.40 -0.48 -5.12
CA THR A 160 -9.62 -1.38 -3.98
C THR A 160 -10.62 -0.76 -3.01
N THR A 161 -11.27 -1.59 -2.18
CA THR A 161 -12.25 -1.08 -1.20
C THR A 161 -11.64 -0.07 -0.23
N ASN A 162 -10.37 -0.26 0.17
CA ASN A 162 -9.65 0.65 1.05
C ASN A 162 -9.39 2.01 0.38
N ALA A 163 -9.08 2.03 -0.91
CA ALA A 163 -8.86 3.27 -1.67
C ALA A 163 -10.12 4.12 -1.84
N GLU A 164 -11.32 3.59 -1.54
CA GLU A 164 -12.57 4.36 -1.53
C GLU A 164 -12.77 5.17 -0.24
N TRP A 165 -12.01 4.88 0.83
CA TRP A 165 -12.14 5.54 2.13
C TRP A 165 -11.00 6.55 2.34
N PHE A 166 -11.38 7.80 2.60
CA PHE A 166 -10.45 8.89 2.83
C PHE A 166 -10.40 9.25 4.30
N ARG A 167 -9.20 9.44 4.83
CA ARG A 167 -8.98 9.99 6.16
C ARG A 167 -9.01 11.51 6.12
N VAL A 168 -9.85 12.12 6.93
CA VAL A 168 -10.04 13.58 7.01
C VAL A 168 -9.53 14.09 8.34
N VAL A 169 -8.61 15.05 8.32
CA VAL A 169 -8.15 15.74 9.53
C VAL A 169 -9.16 16.83 9.87
N LYS A 170 -9.77 16.72 11.06
CA LYS A 170 -10.75 17.68 11.58
C LYS A 170 -10.04 18.86 12.25
N ASP A 171 -10.81 19.91 12.54
CA ASP A 171 -10.31 21.13 13.18
C ASP A 171 -9.73 20.89 14.60
N ASP A 172 -10.19 19.84 15.29
CA ASP A 172 -9.68 19.42 16.60
C ASP A 172 -8.40 18.54 16.50
N GLY A 173 -7.90 18.30 15.29
CA GLY A 173 -6.74 17.45 15.02
C GLY A 173 -7.05 15.94 14.96
N SER A 174 -8.28 15.51 15.27
CA SER A 174 -8.68 14.11 15.16
C SER A 174 -8.85 13.68 13.70
N VAL A 175 -8.66 12.38 13.45
CA VAL A 175 -8.85 11.79 12.13
C VAL A 175 -10.24 11.17 12.02
N GLY A 176 -11.02 11.62 11.04
CA GLY A 176 -12.30 11.04 10.63
C GLY A 176 -12.20 10.30 9.30
N TYR A 177 -13.32 9.74 8.85
CA TYR A 177 -13.41 9.00 7.58
C TYR A 177 -14.54 9.52 6.72
N VAL A 178 -14.29 9.59 5.41
CA VAL A 178 -15.30 9.87 4.39
C VAL A 178 -15.15 8.84 3.28
N LYS A 179 -16.23 8.13 2.95
CA LYS A 179 -16.24 7.24 1.80
C LYS A 179 -16.56 8.05 0.55
N ALA A 180 -15.72 7.97 -0.48
CA ALA A 180 -16.04 8.56 -1.77
C ALA A 180 -17.09 7.73 -2.53
N LYS A 181 -17.99 8.43 -3.23
CA LYS A 181 -18.80 7.83 -4.27
C LYS A 181 -17.94 7.64 -5.51
N ILE A 182 -17.86 6.42 -6.03
CA ILE A 182 -17.23 6.15 -7.32
C ILE A 182 -18.07 6.80 -8.43
N TYR A 183 -17.42 7.54 -9.32
CA TYR A 183 -18.08 8.17 -10.47
C TYR A 183 -18.69 7.10 -11.39
N ASP A 184 -19.99 7.21 -11.63
CA ASP A 184 -20.82 6.24 -12.35
C ASP A 184 -21.58 6.85 -13.54
N GLY A 185 -21.14 8.02 -14.02
CA GLY A 185 -21.76 8.70 -15.16
C GLY A 185 -21.55 7.97 -16.50
N ALA A 186 -22.18 8.48 -17.56
CA ALA A 186 -22.22 7.82 -18.87
C ALA A 186 -20.84 7.52 -19.47
N GLU A 187 -19.83 8.34 -19.16
CA GLU A 187 -18.46 8.20 -19.65
C GLU A 187 -17.61 7.27 -18.77
N ALA A 188 -18.05 6.94 -17.55
CA ALA A 188 -17.24 6.21 -16.56
C ALA A 188 -16.75 4.88 -17.12
N ALA A 189 -17.62 4.14 -17.81
CA ALA A 189 -17.28 2.85 -18.38
C ALA A 189 -16.24 2.91 -19.51
N ASN A 190 -16.09 4.06 -20.17
CA ASN A 190 -15.01 4.26 -21.16
C ASN A 190 -13.73 4.70 -20.46
N TRP A 191 -13.82 5.49 -19.39
CA TRP A 191 -12.64 5.92 -18.64
C TRP A 191 -11.96 4.77 -17.92
N THR A 192 -12.71 3.82 -17.37
CA THR A 192 -12.15 2.67 -16.66
C THR A 192 -11.75 1.52 -17.59
N ALA A 193 -12.05 1.61 -18.88
CA ALA A 193 -11.69 0.58 -19.84
C ALA A 193 -10.22 0.73 -20.25
N THR A 194 -9.53 -0.40 -20.34
CA THR A 194 -8.17 -0.48 -20.87
C THR A 194 -8.01 -1.77 -21.68
N HIS A 195 -7.09 -1.77 -22.64
CA HIS A 195 -6.80 -2.93 -23.47
C HIS A 195 -5.34 -3.38 -23.27
N ILE A 196 -5.16 -4.65 -22.92
CA ILE A 196 -3.86 -5.30 -22.76
C ILE A 196 -3.50 -6.01 -24.06
N SER A 197 -2.45 -5.54 -24.73
CA SER A 197 -1.91 -6.20 -25.92
C SER A 197 -1.05 -7.42 -25.55
N GLU A 198 -0.58 -8.16 -26.57
CA GLU A 198 0.35 -9.28 -26.36
C GLU A 198 1.61 -8.84 -25.61
N SER A 199 2.23 -7.72 -26.02
CA SER A 199 3.43 -7.21 -25.36
C SER A 199 3.14 -6.64 -23.96
N GLY A 200 1.91 -6.18 -23.70
CA GLY A 200 1.45 -5.77 -22.37
C GLY A 200 1.32 -6.94 -21.37
N THR A 201 1.27 -8.20 -21.84
CA THR A 201 1.26 -9.38 -20.95
C THR A 201 2.66 -9.84 -20.53
N PHE A 202 3.72 -9.27 -21.10
CA PHE A 202 5.07 -9.60 -20.68
C PHE A 202 5.32 -9.12 -19.24
N ALA A 203 6.07 -9.91 -18.47
CA ALA A 203 6.53 -9.45 -17.17
C ALA A 203 7.56 -8.32 -17.38
N SER A 204 7.48 -7.29 -16.55
CA SER A 204 8.55 -6.27 -16.50
C SER A 204 9.89 -6.95 -16.23
N MET A 205 10.89 -6.68 -17.07
CA MET A 205 12.27 -7.12 -16.84
C MET A 205 12.98 -6.29 -15.78
N ARG A 206 12.47 -5.09 -15.46
CA ARG A 206 13.03 -4.22 -14.43
C ARG A 206 12.66 -4.75 -13.03
N GLY A 207 11.45 -5.30 -12.92
CA GLY A 207 10.83 -5.60 -11.63
C GLY A 207 10.54 -4.31 -10.86
N LEU A 208 9.67 -4.38 -9.85
CA LEU A 208 9.33 -3.20 -9.07
C LEU A 208 10.55 -2.69 -8.28
N ILE A 209 11.20 -1.65 -8.79
CA ILE A 209 12.46 -1.09 -8.23
C ILE A 209 12.30 0.32 -7.67
N SER A 210 11.17 0.98 -7.94
CA SER A 210 10.82 2.29 -7.40
C SER A 210 9.57 2.18 -6.56
N ALA A 211 9.51 2.90 -5.43
CA ALA A 211 8.33 2.94 -4.57
C ALA A 211 7.29 3.98 -5.01
N GLY A 212 7.57 4.77 -6.05
CA GLY A 212 6.71 5.86 -6.50
C GLY A 212 6.85 7.17 -5.68
N VAL A 213 7.81 7.21 -4.75
CA VAL A 213 8.12 8.39 -3.93
C VAL A 213 9.58 8.83 -4.09
N PRO A 214 9.88 10.12 -3.81
CA PRO A 214 11.26 10.60 -3.75
C PRO A 214 12.13 9.79 -2.80
N SER A 215 13.30 9.41 -3.28
CA SER A 215 14.40 8.90 -2.47
C SER A 215 15.57 9.88 -2.53
N HIS A 216 16.50 9.77 -1.58
CA HIS A 216 17.73 10.58 -1.61
C HIS A 216 18.45 10.45 -2.96
N LEU A 217 18.79 11.58 -3.60
CA LEU A 217 19.48 11.64 -4.90
C LEU A 217 20.86 10.93 -4.93
N LEU A 218 21.41 10.63 -3.75
CA LEU A 218 22.69 9.92 -3.58
C LEU A 218 22.51 8.47 -3.13
N ALA A 219 21.27 7.95 -3.13
CA ALA A 219 20.99 6.54 -2.89
C ALA A 219 21.77 5.70 -3.92
N ARG A 220 22.86 5.08 -3.46
CA ARG A 220 23.65 4.21 -4.32
C ARG A 220 22.88 2.91 -4.53
N ARG A 221 22.86 2.45 -5.79
CA ARG A 221 22.44 1.10 -6.12
C ARG A 221 23.42 0.13 -5.46
N TRP A 222 22.87 -0.87 -4.76
CA TRP A 222 23.66 -1.94 -4.17
C TRP A 222 24.30 -2.82 -5.23
N GLU A 223 25.55 -3.21 -4.99
CA GLU A 223 26.14 -4.40 -5.61
C GLU A 223 26.01 -5.58 -4.64
N GLU A 224 25.63 -6.76 -5.16
CA GLU A 224 25.48 -7.99 -4.36
C GLU A 224 26.84 -8.43 -3.79
N GLY A 225 27.11 -8.06 -2.53
CA GLY A 225 28.20 -8.64 -1.76
C GLY A 225 27.87 -10.05 -1.29
N SER A 226 28.59 -11.05 -1.81
CA SER A 226 28.53 -12.44 -1.35
C SER A 226 29.23 -12.59 0.02
N GLY A 227 28.49 -12.42 1.11
CA GLY A 227 29.02 -12.55 2.47
C GLY A 227 28.04 -13.19 3.45
N LEU A 228 28.36 -14.41 3.91
CA LEU A 228 27.63 -15.18 4.92
C LEU A 228 27.90 -14.69 6.36
N ALA A 229 27.72 -13.40 6.65
CA ALA A 229 27.80 -12.89 8.02
C ALA A 229 26.39 -12.58 8.56
N LYS A 230 26.08 -13.04 9.79
CA LYS A 230 24.90 -12.62 10.57
C LYS A 230 25.09 -11.18 11.05
N ARG A 231 25.09 -10.22 10.14
CA ARG A 231 25.22 -8.80 10.44
C ARG A 231 24.25 -8.01 9.60
N VAL A 232 23.72 -6.97 10.22
CA VAL A 232 22.92 -5.97 9.55
C VAL A 232 23.74 -5.33 8.43
N LEU A 233 23.12 -5.12 7.27
CA LEU A 233 23.72 -4.38 6.16
C LEU A 233 23.01 -3.02 6.03
N TYR A 234 23.75 -1.98 5.64
CA TYR A 234 23.25 -0.60 5.66
C TYR A 234 23.44 0.10 4.31
N ASN A 235 22.37 0.70 3.76
CA ASN A 235 22.47 1.57 2.60
C ASN A 235 22.25 3.01 3.00
N ASN A 236 23.11 3.90 2.55
CA ASN A 236 22.91 5.34 2.70
C ASN A 236 22.60 5.78 4.16
N CYS A 237 23.08 5.03 5.14
CA CYS A 237 22.87 5.29 6.56
C CYS A 237 24.07 6.03 7.15
N SER A 238 23.82 7.05 7.95
CA SER A 238 24.83 7.65 8.82
C SER A 238 25.16 6.74 10.01
N ALA A 239 26.32 6.95 10.65
CA ALA A 239 26.71 6.19 11.84
C ALA A 239 25.69 6.28 13.00
N ILE A 240 24.94 7.39 13.09
CA ILE A 240 23.85 7.55 14.08
C ILE A 240 22.67 6.65 13.72
N GLN A 241 22.26 6.66 12.43
CA GLN A 241 21.19 5.80 11.94
C GLN A 241 21.55 4.31 12.09
N GLU A 242 22.79 3.91 11.81
CA GLU A 242 23.25 2.52 12.04
C GLU A 242 23.07 2.09 13.50
N LYS A 243 23.45 2.96 14.44
CA LYS A 243 23.25 2.71 15.89
C LYS A 243 21.77 2.61 16.26
N ASP A 244 20.95 3.52 15.74
CA ASP A 244 19.51 3.52 15.98
C ASP A 244 18.82 2.26 15.44
N ILE A 245 19.25 1.79 14.26
CA ILE A 245 18.82 0.51 13.68
C ILE A 245 19.21 -0.64 14.59
N LEU A 246 20.45 -0.69 15.09
CA LEU A 246 20.89 -1.78 15.98
C LEU A 246 20.06 -1.87 17.25
N HIS A 247 19.68 -0.73 17.84
CA HIS A 247 18.78 -0.69 18.99
C HIS A 247 17.38 -1.22 18.62
N GLY A 248 16.82 -0.79 17.49
CA GLY A 248 15.54 -1.31 16.99
C GLY A 248 15.58 -2.82 16.72
N VAL A 249 16.65 -3.32 16.09
CA VAL A 249 16.88 -4.75 15.81
C VAL A 249 16.96 -5.57 17.10
N ALA A 250 17.66 -5.07 18.12
CA ALA A 250 17.71 -5.73 19.43
C ALA A 250 16.32 -5.78 20.08
N GLY A 251 15.58 -4.67 20.03
CA GLY A 251 14.20 -4.58 20.51
C GLY A 251 13.25 -5.54 19.80
N ALA A 252 13.30 -5.58 18.47
CA ALA A 252 12.46 -6.45 17.64
C ALA A 252 12.69 -7.92 17.97
N ASN A 253 13.95 -8.36 18.12
CA ASN A 253 14.24 -9.74 18.52
C ASN A 253 13.68 -10.07 19.91
N SER A 254 13.77 -9.13 20.86
CA SER A 254 13.17 -9.30 22.19
C SER A 254 11.65 -9.48 22.10
N TYR A 255 10.96 -8.63 21.34
CA TYR A 255 9.52 -8.73 21.12
C TYR A 255 9.12 -10.04 20.43
N ILE A 256 9.83 -10.44 19.37
CA ILE A 256 9.58 -11.72 18.67
C ILE A 256 9.73 -12.90 19.64
N THR A 257 10.81 -12.94 20.43
CA THR A 257 11.01 -14.02 21.42
C THR A 257 9.89 -14.06 22.46
N GLN A 258 9.47 -12.91 22.98
CA GLN A 258 8.36 -12.85 23.95
C GLN A 258 7.03 -13.28 23.33
N SER A 259 6.75 -12.88 22.09
CA SER A 259 5.56 -13.31 21.33
C SER A 259 5.53 -14.81 21.10
N ILE A 260 6.67 -15.43 20.74
CA ILE A 260 6.79 -16.89 20.58
C ILE A 260 6.52 -17.58 21.92
N GLN A 261 7.15 -17.12 23.00
CA GLN A 261 6.96 -17.69 24.34
C GLN A 261 5.50 -17.61 24.79
N PHE A 262 4.85 -16.48 24.52
CA PHE A 262 3.44 -16.30 24.80
C PHE A 262 2.57 -17.29 24.00
N LEU A 263 2.79 -17.39 22.68
CA LEU A 263 1.98 -18.28 21.83
C LEU A 263 2.19 -19.77 22.11
N ALA A 264 3.33 -20.14 22.70
CA ALA A 264 3.64 -21.51 23.13
C ALA A 264 3.06 -21.88 24.49
N ASN A 265 2.98 -20.94 25.44
CA ASN A 265 2.71 -21.24 26.85
C ASN A 265 1.37 -20.70 27.36
N SER A 266 0.75 -19.74 26.67
CA SER A 266 -0.49 -19.10 27.13
C SER A 266 -1.70 -19.99 26.91
N TYR A 267 -2.65 -19.91 27.85
CA TYR A 267 -3.97 -20.50 27.66
C TYR A 267 -4.74 -19.72 26.60
N TYR A 268 -5.17 -20.41 25.55
CA TYR A 268 -5.71 -19.80 24.33
C TYR A 268 -7.15 -19.26 24.50
N LEU A 269 -7.91 -19.74 25.48
CA LEU A 269 -9.25 -19.21 25.77
C LEU A 269 -9.16 -18.03 26.73
N GLY A 270 -9.71 -16.89 26.31
CA GLY A 270 -9.86 -15.72 27.17
C GLY A 270 -8.63 -14.81 27.27
N ASN A 271 -7.59 -15.04 26.45
CA ASN A 271 -6.43 -14.17 26.46
C ASN A 271 -6.74 -12.81 25.80
N SER A 272 -6.54 -11.72 26.54
CA SER A 272 -6.85 -10.36 26.06
C SER A 272 -5.87 -9.89 24.99
N ARG A 273 -4.57 -10.17 25.13
CA ARG A 273 -3.52 -9.80 24.16
C ARG A 273 -3.79 -10.38 22.77
N TYR A 274 -4.06 -11.68 22.67
CA TYR A 274 -4.35 -12.30 21.36
C TYR A 274 -5.66 -11.75 20.77
N ARG A 275 -6.71 -11.67 21.61
CA ARG A 275 -8.04 -11.28 21.15
C ARG A 275 -8.09 -9.84 20.63
N THR A 276 -7.35 -8.92 21.25
CA THR A 276 -7.30 -7.51 20.85
C THR A 276 -6.79 -7.33 19.42
N TRP A 277 -5.80 -8.14 19.00
CA TRP A 277 -5.11 -7.93 17.73
C TRP A 277 -5.49 -8.93 16.63
N PHE A 278 -6.00 -10.10 17.00
CA PHE A 278 -6.33 -11.20 16.07
C PHE A 278 -7.75 -11.76 16.22
N GLY A 279 -8.55 -11.20 17.13
CA GLY A 279 -9.95 -11.56 17.31
C GLY A 279 -10.17 -12.85 18.09
N PRO A 280 -11.39 -13.42 18.06
CA PRO A 280 -11.72 -14.63 18.79
C PRO A 280 -10.79 -15.79 18.43
N TYR A 281 -10.38 -16.55 19.45
CA TYR A 281 -9.53 -17.72 19.26
C TYR A 281 -10.17 -18.71 18.28
N GLU A 282 -9.37 -19.09 17.28
CA GLU A 282 -9.59 -20.26 16.46
C GLU A 282 -8.23 -20.89 16.24
N LYS A 283 -8.15 -22.22 16.36
CA LYS A 283 -6.89 -22.95 16.31
C LYS A 283 -6.06 -22.64 15.05
N LYS A 284 -6.68 -22.60 13.87
CA LYS A 284 -5.97 -22.35 12.60
C LYS A 284 -5.35 -20.95 12.55
N ARG A 285 -6.07 -19.94 13.03
CA ARG A 285 -5.58 -18.56 13.13
C ARG A 285 -4.43 -18.45 14.14
N TRP A 286 -4.57 -19.08 15.30
CA TRP A 286 -3.51 -19.12 16.31
C TRP A 286 -2.23 -19.77 15.78
N ASP A 287 -2.35 -20.95 15.17
CA ASP A 287 -1.22 -21.68 14.57
C ASP A 287 -0.57 -20.87 13.45
N THR A 288 -1.36 -20.08 12.71
CA THR A 288 -0.85 -19.19 11.66
C THR A 288 -0.01 -18.06 12.23
N VAL A 289 -0.52 -17.34 13.24
CA VAL A 289 0.24 -16.27 13.93
C VAL A 289 1.50 -16.84 14.60
N ALA A 290 1.41 -17.99 15.25
CA ALA A 290 2.55 -18.67 15.85
C ALA A 290 3.63 -19.01 14.81
N ARG A 291 3.23 -19.50 13.64
CA ARG A 291 4.14 -19.73 12.51
C ARG A 291 4.78 -18.43 12.02
N HIS A 292 4.03 -17.34 11.90
CA HIS A 292 4.59 -16.04 11.47
C HIS A 292 5.71 -15.58 12.42
N PHE A 293 5.47 -15.60 13.74
CA PHE A 293 6.50 -15.24 14.72
C PHE A 293 7.68 -16.21 14.74
N ALA A 294 7.46 -17.51 14.54
CA ALA A 294 8.55 -18.48 14.39
C ALA A 294 9.44 -18.16 13.17
N MET A 295 8.83 -17.76 12.04
CA MET A 295 9.55 -17.38 10.82
C MET A 295 10.33 -16.07 10.96
N LEU A 296 9.85 -15.14 11.80
CA LEU A 296 10.54 -13.90 12.15
C LEU A 296 11.78 -14.11 13.03
N HIS A 297 11.87 -15.23 13.77
CA HIS A 297 12.89 -15.43 14.78
C HIS A 297 14.31 -15.33 14.19
N GLY A 298 15.10 -14.38 14.70
CA GLY A 298 16.48 -14.16 14.27
C GLY A 298 16.64 -13.55 12.87
N GLN A 299 15.55 -13.09 12.24
CA GLN A 299 15.59 -12.42 10.94
C GLN A 299 16.06 -10.96 11.00
N PRO A 300 15.64 -10.11 11.97
CA PRO A 300 16.02 -8.70 11.99
C PRO A 300 17.54 -8.41 11.80
N PRO A 301 18.48 -9.16 12.42
CA PRO A 301 19.91 -8.96 12.21
C PRO A 301 20.44 -9.39 10.83
N ARG A 302 19.61 -9.98 9.97
CA ARG A 302 19.96 -10.50 8.65
C ARG A 302 19.45 -9.61 7.52
N PHE A 303 18.66 -8.59 7.85
CA PHE A 303 18.14 -7.67 6.87
C PHE A 303 19.17 -6.61 6.49
N ARG A 304 18.94 -6.06 5.30
CA ARG A 304 19.53 -4.82 4.82
C ARG A 304 18.56 -3.70 5.20
N TYR A 305 19.07 -2.63 5.78
CA TYR A 305 18.30 -1.43 6.07
C TYR A 305 18.79 -0.30 5.18
N ASP A 306 17.86 0.30 4.46
CA ASP A 306 18.11 1.39 3.54
C ASP A 306 17.58 2.69 4.15
N CYS A 307 18.46 3.69 4.30
CA CYS A 307 18.12 4.98 4.91
C CYS A 307 17.88 6.09 3.87
N SER A 308 17.60 5.75 2.61
CA SER A 308 17.41 6.72 1.52
C SER A 308 16.01 7.34 1.46
N CYS A 309 15.01 6.74 2.11
CA CYS A 309 13.65 7.27 2.13
C CYS A 309 13.59 8.56 2.96
N ILE A 310 12.95 9.60 2.42
CA ILE A 310 12.85 10.93 3.05
C ILE A 310 11.43 11.29 3.49
N GLU A 311 10.44 10.44 3.23
CA GLU A 311 9.04 10.71 3.57
C GLU A 311 8.88 10.87 5.09
N GLU A 312 8.47 12.06 5.52
CA GLU A 312 8.46 12.41 6.94
C GLU A 312 7.38 11.67 7.72
N ASP A 313 6.22 11.43 7.12
CA ASP A 313 5.03 10.82 7.72
C ASP A 313 5.02 9.29 7.65
N THR A 314 5.99 8.72 6.94
CA THR A 314 6.13 7.28 6.73
C THR A 314 7.21 6.72 7.64
N PHE A 315 6.99 5.53 8.19
CA PHE A 315 7.98 4.86 9.04
C PHE A 315 8.95 4.05 8.18
N ALA A 316 8.42 3.18 7.35
CA ALA A 316 9.21 2.30 6.52
C ALA A 316 8.38 1.74 5.36
N TYR A 317 9.04 1.02 4.46
CA TYR A 317 8.39 0.19 3.46
C TYR A 317 9.27 -0.99 3.03
N VAL A 318 8.66 -1.99 2.39
CA VAL A 318 9.33 -3.11 1.74
C VAL A 318 8.72 -3.46 0.38
N TYR A 319 9.50 -4.17 -0.43
CA TYR A 319 8.98 -4.94 -1.56
C TYR A 319 8.77 -6.40 -1.09
N PRO A 320 7.53 -6.90 -0.98
CA PRO A 320 7.24 -8.23 -0.39
C PRO A 320 7.99 -9.41 -1.04
N ASN A 321 8.31 -9.30 -2.33
CA ASN A 321 9.04 -10.32 -3.11
C ASN A 321 10.57 -10.15 -3.10
N GLN A 322 11.11 -9.05 -2.55
CA GLN A 322 12.55 -8.83 -2.40
C GLN A 322 12.93 -9.04 -0.93
N PHE A 323 13.10 -10.31 -0.55
CA PHE A 323 13.34 -10.66 0.84
C PHE A 323 14.55 -9.93 1.43
N GLY A 324 14.33 -9.36 2.62
CA GLY A 324 15.41 -8.93 3.51
C GLY A 324 15.97 -7.54 3.23
N THR A 325 15.25 -6.67 2.52
CA THR A 325 15.57 -5.24 2.44
C THR A 325 14.42 -4.40 3.00
N VAL A 326 14.69 -3.59 4.03
CA VAL A 326 13.74 -2.69 4.69
C VAL A 326 14.17 -1.26 4.47
N TYR A 327 13.29 -0.43 3.91
CA TYR A 327 13.56 0.98 3.65
C TYR A 327 12.99 1.81 4.78
N LEU A 328 13.82 2.57 5.48
CA LEU A 328 13.46 3.34 6.66
C LEU A 328 13.30 4.82 6.30
N CYS A 329 12.15 5.38 6.67
CA CYS A 329 11.71 6.73 6.33
C CYS A 329 11.76 7.65 7.57
N GLY A 330 11.25 8.87 7.43
CA GLY A 330 11.40 9.94 8.43
C GLY A 330 10.77 9.63 9.78
N ALA A 331 9.59 9.00 9.83
CA ALA A 331 8.89 8.73 11.09
C ALA A 331 9.61 7.69 11.97
N PHE A 332 10.30 6.72 11.37
CA PHE A 332 11.08 5.72 12.10
C PHE A 332 12.15 6.35 12.99
N TRP A 333 12.83 7.38 12.49
CA TRP A 333 13.90 8.05 13.24
C TRP A 333 13.38 8.78 14.48
N ARG A 334 12.13 9.26 14.45
CA ARG A 334 11.49 9.96 15.57
C ARG A 334 10.79 9.01 16.55
N ALA A 335 10.48 7.79 16.11
CA ALA A 335 9.86 6.76 16.93
C ALA A 335 10.77 6.36 18.11
N PRO A 336 10.19 5.99 19.26
CA PRO A 336 10.95 5.38 20.35
C PRO A 336 11.52 4.04 19.92
N VAL A 337 12.55 3.54 20.61
CA VAL A 337 13.13 2.22 20.28
C VAL A 337 12.13 1.09 20.51
N MET A 338 11.34 1.19 21.57
CA MET A 338 10.34 0.22 22.05
C MET A 338 9.09 0.98 22.52
N GLY A 339 7.98 0.27 22.71
CA GLY A 339 6.67 0.84 23.05
C GLY A 339 5.76 0.88 21.81
N LYS A 340 4.65 1.59 21.90
CA LYS A 340 3.71 1.77 20.78
C LYS A 340 4.37 2.46 19.57
N ASP A 341 4.12 1.93 18.37
CA ASP A 341 4.59 2.48 17.08
C ASP A 341 6.11 2.76 17.10
N SER A 342 6.86 1.77 17.59
CA SER A 342 8.29 1.88 17.86
C SER A 342 9.14 1.46 16.69
N ARG A 343 10.44 1.78 16.73
CA ARG A 343 11.42 1.24 15.77
C ARG A 343 11.46 -0.28 15.78
N ALA A 344 11.36 -0.90 16.96
CA ALA A 344 11.30 -2.35 17.08
C ALA A 344 10.02 -2.93 16.48
N GLY A 345 8.87 -2.29 16.73
CA GLY A 345 7.59 -2.65 16.14
C GLY A 345 7.57 -2.52 14.62
N THR A 346 8.05 -1.38 14.10
CA THR A 346 8.19 -1.13 12.66
C THR A 346 9.04 -2.22 11.98
N ILE A 347 10.15 -2.64 12.59
CA ILE A 347 10.96 -3.73 12.02
C ILE A 347 10.16 -5.05 11.94
N ILE A 348 9.31 -5.34 12.93
CA ILE A 348 8.45 -6.52 12.92
C ILE A 348 7.38 -6.38 11.84
N HIS A 349 6.70 -5.22 11.78
CA HIS A 349 5.70 -4.89 10.76
C HIS A 349 6.23 -5.17 9.36
N GLU A 350 7.33 -4.52 9.00
CA GLU A 350 7.94 -4.64 7.67
C GLU A 350 8.41 -6.06 7.37
N ALA A 351 8.95 -6.75 8.38
CA ALA A 351 9.39 -8.12 8.21
C ALA A 351 8.23 -9.10 7.94
N THR A 352 7.02 -8.82 8.44
CA THR A 352 5.86 -9.69 8.18
C THR A 352 5.38 -9.61 6.72
N HIS A 353 5.60 -8.50 6.03
CA HIS A 353 5.22 -8.35 4.63
C HIS A 353 6.00 -9.25 3.68
N PHE A 354 7.23 -9.65 4.03
CA PHE A 354 7.99 -10.55 3.17
C PHE A 354 7.24 -11.89 2.99
N THR A 355 7.02 -12.27 1.73
CA THR A 355 6.26 -13.48 1.37
C THR A 355 6.90 -14.77 1.90
N SER A 356 8.22 -14.76 2.12
CA SER A 356 8.97 -15.87 2.71
C SER A 356 8.82 -15.98 4.24
N ILE A 357 8.23 -14.98 4.90
CA ILE A 357 7.95 -14.98 6.35
C ILE A 357 6.45 -15.20 6.59
N ALA A 358 5.63 -14.21 6.24
CA ALA A 358 4.19 -14.24 6.49
C ALA A 358 3.37 -13.73 5.29
N GLY A 359 3.89 -12.76 4.53
CA GLY A 359 3.16 -12.17 3.40
C GLY A 359 1.92 -11.40 3.85
N THR A 360 2.02 -10.69 4.98
CA THR A 360 0.94 -9.82 5.47
C THR A 360 0.70 -8.65 4.50
N ASP A 361 -0.50 -8.08 4.59
CA ASP A 361 -0.90 -6.86 3.91
C ASP A 361 -1.12 -5.72 4.92
N ASP A 362 -1.42 -4.53 4.39
CA ASP A 362 -1.75 -3.32 5.14
C ASP A 362 -3.26 -3.05 5.10
N TYR A 363 -4.03 -3.97 5.70
CA TYR A 363 -5.50 -3.84 5.72
C TYR A 363 -5.97 -2.67 6.59
N ALA A 364 -5.26 -2.38 7.68
CA ALA A 364 -5.59 -1.33 8.64
C ALA A 364 -4.32 -0.75 9.27
N TYR A 365 -4.28 0.58 9.40
CA TYR A 365 -3.22 1.32 10.09
C TYR A 365 -3.71 1.92 11.41
N GLY A 366 -2.89 1.81 12.45
CA GLY A 366 -3.12 2.32 13.79
C GLY A 366 -3.85 1.34 14.71
N HIS A 367 -3.64 1.52 16.02
CA HIS A 367 -4.24 0.67 17.07
C HIS A 367 -5.75 0.49 16.91
N GLU A 368 -6.49 1.59 16.73
CA GLU A 368 -7.96 1.55 16.71
C GLU A 368 -8.48 0.74 15.53
N GLU A 369 -7.94 0.96 14.33
CA GLU A 369 -8.37 0.25 13.14
C GLU A 369 -7.92 -1.22 13.15
N ALA A 370 -6.73 -1.52 13.67
CA ALA A 370 -6.29 -2.91 13.85
C ALA A 370 -7.19 -3.68 14.84
N GLN A 371 -7.67 -3.03 15.90
CA GLN A 371 -8.64 -3.62 16.84
C GLN A 371 -10.01 -3.84 16.18
N LYS A 372 -10.51 -2.86 15.41
CA LYS A 372 -11.75 -3.02 14.63
C LYS A 372 -11.63 -4.15 13.61
N LEU A 373 -10.47 -4.28 12.96
CA LEU A 373 -10.18 -5.36 12.02
C LEU A 373 -10.21 -6.71 12.73
N ALA A 374 -9.62 -6.84 13.91
CA ALA A 374 -9.66 -8.05 14.73
C ALA A 374 -11.09 -8.47 15.13
N ILE A 375 -11.97 -7.50 15.39
CA ILE A 375 -13.38 -7.76 15.76
C ILE A 375 -14.20 -8.21 14.53
N ASN A 376 -14.05 -7.49 13.41
CA ASN A 376 -14.96 -7.63 12.27
C ASN A 376 -14.44 -8.62 11.21
N PHE A 377 -13.13 -8.72 11.04
CA PHE A 377 -12.46 -9.46 9.96
C PHE A 377 -11.20 -10.19 10.49
N PRO A 378 -11.34 -11.14 11.44
CA PRO A 378 -10.19 -11.77 12.09
C PRO A 378 -9.26 -12.53 11.13
N ASP A 379 -9.77 -13.00 9.98
CA ASP A 379 -8.93 -13.61 8.94
C ASP A 379 -8.03 -12.60 8.22
N GLN A 380 -8.46 -11.33 8.10
CA GLN A 380 -7.60 -10.24 7.65
C GLN A 380 -6.67 -9.77 8.76
N ALA A 381 -7.12 -9.75 10.01
CA ALA A 381 -6.30 -9.30 11.15
C ALA A 381 -5.05 -10.17 11.35
N ILE A 382 -5.15 -11.50 11.19
CA ILE A 382 -3.97 -12.39 11.22
C ILE A 382 -3.06 -12.26 9.99
N MET A 383 -3.46 -11.47 9.01
CA MET A 383 -2.70 -11.13 7.80
C MET A 383 -2.42 -9.62 7.73
N ASN A 384 -2.64 -8.85 8.80
CA ASN A 384 -2.36 -7.42 8.87
C ASN A 384 -1.03 -7.18 9.59
N ALA A 385 -0.10 -6.42 9.00
CA ALA A 385 1.22 -6.20 9.59
C ALA A 385 1.16 -5.45 10.93
N ASP A 386 0.35 -4.39 10.99
CA ASP A 386 0.11 -3.61 12.22
C ASP A 386 -0.43 -4.48 13.37
N SER A 387 -1.28 -5.48 13.07
CA SER A 387 -1.77 -6.42 14.10
C SER A 387 -0.64 -7.25 14.71
N HIS A 388 0.38 -7.62 13.93
CA HIS A 388 1.56 -8.34 14.43
C HIS A 388 2.49 -7.42 15.23
N GLU A 389 2.70 -6.20 14.74
CA GLU A 389 3.45 -5.17 15.46
C GLU A 389 2.85 -4.93 16.85
N TYR A 390 1.58 -4.55 16.93
CA TYR A 390 0.95 -4.19 18.21
C TYR A 390 0.80 -5.39 19.15
N PHE A 391 0.60 -6.59 18.60
CA PHE A 391 0.67 -7.80 19.41
C PHE A 391 2.05 -7.99 20.01
N ALA A 392 3.12 -7.72 19.26
CA ALA A 392 4.49 -7.89 19.71
C ALA A 392 4.91 -6.79 20.71
N GLU A 393 4.59 -5.54 20.42
CA GLU A 393 4.85 -4.38 21.26
C GLU A 393 4.16 -4.49 22.62
N ASN A 394 2.90 -4.94 22.62
CA ASN A 394 2.06 -5.12 23.80
C ASN A 394 2.09 -3.89 24.73
N ASP A 395 1.83 -2.71 24.16
CA ASP A 395 1.85 -1.43 24.85
C ASP A 395 0.54 -0.65 24.64
N PRO A 396 -0.32 -0.47 25.67
CA PRO A 396 -0.14 -0.91 27.04
C PRO A 396 -0.21 -2.44 27.18
N GLN A 397 0.39 -2.95 28.26
CA GLN A 397 0.48 -4.39 28.50
C GLN A 397 -0.90 -5.04 28.64
N LEU A 398 -1.19 -5.98 27.75
CA LEU A 398 -2.34 -6.89 27.82
C LEU A 398 -1.86 -8.28 28.31
N VAL A 399 -2.69 -8.93 29.11
CA VAL A 399 -2.43 -10.25 29.73
C VAL A 399 -3.29 -11.36 29.14
#